data_AF-A0A4Y6RAK6-F1
#
_entry.id   AF-A0A4Y6RAK6-F1
#
_cell.length_a   1.000
_cell.length_b   1.000
_cell.length_c   1.000
_cell.angle_alpha   90.00
_cell.angle_beta   90.00
_cell.angle_gamma   90.00
#
_symmetry.space_group_name_H-M   'P 1'
#
loop_
_entity.id
_entity.type
_entity.pdbx_description
1 polymer ?
#
loop_
_entity_poly.entity_id
_entity_poly.type
_entity_poly.pdbx_seq_one_letter_code
_entity_poly.pdbx_strand_id
1 'polypeptide(L)'
;MADEALLDNLSAVLQNDIASFAMSANTAGASRALRRLNAVACYFPPFLALLVEPWQERTDPEFATTLLHCARVHLYARVLDDALDENLPIDRQHLLRMQPLFWRTVFALGACYPALQEPCAALIAETVQAVAQDDRQARPKDWGAKNHHLLLAPLLLSGNNDAFRAAQPGLSGLIAVAQACEEREQGELARRHMPGAVLACLPGWLDAQAVASLARHGWQSAARRLLRDGRGLLDSLEYQYTGSV
;
A
#
# COMPACT_ATOMS: atom_id res chain seq x y z
N MET A 1 14.40 7.60 -10.61
CA MET A 1 14.28 6.66 -9.48
C MET A 1 14.63 7.46 -8.24
N ALA A 2 13.82 7.37 -7.18
CA ALA A 2 14.15 8.02 -5.91
C ALA A 2 15.59 7.65 -5.50
N ASP A 3 16.29 8.60 -4.88
CA ASP A 3 17.66 8.37 -4.38
C ASP A 3 17.68 7.09 -3.53
N GLU A 4 18.54 6.14 -3.89
CA GLU A 4 18.70 4.86 -3.20
C GLU A 4 18.97 5.10 -1.70
N ALA A 5 19.71 6.17 -1.37
CA ALA A 5 19.94 6.58 0.00
C ALA A 5 18.65 6.99 0.75
N LEU A 6 17.68 7.60 0.07
CA LEU A 6 16.40 7.96 0.67
C LEU A 6 15.57 6.69 0.97
N LEU A 7 15.56 5.72 0.05
CA LEU A 7 14.83 4.47 0.23
C LEU A 7 15.44 3.60 1.33
N ASP A 8 16.78 3.55 1.40
CA ASP A 8 17.51 2.88 2.47
C ASP A 8 17.25 3.55 3.82
N ASN A 9 17.27 4.88 3.86
CA ASN A 9 16.94 5.62 5.08
C ASN A 9 15.50 5.38 5.53
N LEU A 10 14.52 5.37 4.61
CA LEU A 10 13.13 5.04 4.95
C LEU A 10 13.03 3.62 5.51
N SER A 11 13.68 2.65 4.86
CA SER A 11 13.70 1.26 5.32
C SER A 11 14.31 1.15 6.72
N ALA A 12 15.45 1.79 6.96
CA ALA A 12 16.13 1.80 8.26
C ALA A 12 15.29 2.46 9.36
N VAL A 13 14.63 3.58 9.07
CA VAL A 13 13.75 4.24 10.03
C VAL A 13 12.54 3.37 10.37
N LEU A 14 11.91 2.72 9.39
CA LEU A 14 10.80 1.81 9.65
C LEU A 14 11.25 0.59 10.47
N GLN A 15 12.41 0.01 10.17
CA GLN A 15 12.99 -1.08 10.96
C GLN A 15 13.26 -0.64 12.41
N ASN A 16 13.78 0.57 12.62
CA ASN A 16 13.99 1.12 13.94
C ASN A 16 12.66 1.37 14.68
N ASP A 17 11.66 1.90 13.98
CA ASP A 17 10.32 2.06 14.54
C ASP A 17 9.76 0.70 14.97
N ILE A 18 9.83 -0.33 14.12
CA ILE A 18 9.42 -1.72 14.43
C ILE A 18 10.18 -2.24 15.65
N ALA A 19 11.51 -2.13 15.67
CA ALA A 19 12.32 -2.59 16.79
C ALA A 19 11.96 -1.90 18.12
N SER A 20 11.49 -0.65 18.07
CA SER A 20 11.11 0.11 19.26
C SER A 20 9.81 -0.39 19.91
N PHE A 21 8.90 -1.02 19.15
CA PHE A 21 7.61 -1.50 19.67
C PHE A 21 7.44 -3.02 19.64
N ALA A 22 8.18 -3.72 18.79
CA ALA A 22 8.10 -5.17 18.64
C ALA A 22 8.55 -5.88 19.93
N MET A 23 7.85 -6.96 20.28
CA MET A 23 8.29 -7.82 21.38
C MET A 23 9.33 -8.83 20.91
N SER A 24 10.15 -9.33 21.84
CA SER A 24 10.99 -10.50 21.61
C SER A 24 10.13 -11.65 21.09
N ALA A 25 10.47 -12.14 19.90
CA ALA A 25 9.70 -13.16 19.19
C ALA A 25 9.91 -14.55 19.83
N ASN A 26 9.20 -14.81 20.93
CA ASN A 26 9.34 -16.04 21.71
C ASN A 26 8.31 -17.13 21.32
N THR A 27 7.43 -16.83 20.37
CA THR A 27 6.39 -17.75 19.87
C THR A 27 6.35 -17.70 18.34
N ALA A 28 5.87 -18.77 17.70
CA ALA A 28 5.74 -18.82 16.24
C ALA A 28 4.85 -17.69 15.68
N GLY A 29 3.78 -17.34 16.40
CA GLY A 29 2.91 -16.21 16.06
C GLY A 29 3.65 -14.87 16.12
N ALA A 30 4.39 -14.61 17.20
CA ALA A 30 5.20 -13.39 17.32
C ALA A 30 6.29 -13.31 16.24
N SER A 31 6.94 -14.43 15.90
CA SER A 31 7.90 -14.47 14.79
C SER A 31 7.23 -14.20 13.44
N ARG A 32 6.01 -14.70 13.22
CA ARG A 32 5.24 -14.44 11.99
C ARG A 32 4.85 -12.96 11.87
N ALA A 33 4.28 -12.38 12.93
CA ALA A 33 3.93 -10.96 12.97
C ALA A 33 5.15 -10.06 12.72
N LEU A 34 6.27 -10.32 13.40
CA LEU A 34 7.50 -9.57 13.20
C LEU A 34 8.05 -9.70 11.77
N ARG A 35 7.98 -10.90 11.16
CA ARG A 35 8.37 -11.07 9.74
C ARG A 35 7.49 -10.25 8.79
N ARG A 36 6.17 -10.20 9.01
CA ARG A 36 5.25 -9.38 8.20
C ARG A 36 5.60 -7.90 8.32
N LEU A 37 5.80 -7.40 9.53
CA LEU A 37 6.18 -5.99 9.76
C LEU A 37 7.54 -5.66 9.12
N ASN A 38 8.53 -6.54 9.26
CA ASN A 38 9.83 -6.36 8.60
C ASN A 38 9.71 -6.39 7.07
N ALA A 39 8.81 -7.21 6.51
CA ALA A 39 8.52 -7.20 5.08
C ALA A 39 7.95 -5.85 4.62
N VAL A 40 7.08 -5.20 5.42
CA VAL A 40 6.62 -3.84 5.14
C VAL A 40 7.81 -2.88 5.07
N ALA A 41 8.72 -2.92 6.05
CA ALA A 41 9.89 -2.04 6.06
C ALA A 41 10.84 -2.26 4.87
N CYS A 42 10.92 -3.48 4.33
CA CYS A 42 11.78 -3.80 3.19
C CYS A 42 11.12 -3.49 1.84
N TYR A 43 9.84 -3.80 1.66
CA TYR A 43 9.19 -3.77 0.35
C TYR A 43 8.34 -2.53 0.11
N PHE A 44 7.86 -1.86 1.16
CA PHE A 44 7.06 -0.67 0.99
C PHE A 44 7.85 0.54 0.47
N PRO A 45 9.08 0.86 0.92
CA PRO A 45 9.79 2.04 0.43
C PRO A 45 10.03 2.04 -1.09
N PRO A 46 10.45 0.93 -1.74
CA PRO A 46 10.50 0.85 -3.20
C PRO A 46 9.14 1.03 -3.88
N PHE A 47 8.05 0.55 -3.26
CA PHE A 47 6.69 0.75 -3.79
C PHE A 47 6.24 2.21 -3.66
N LEU A 48 6.52 2.85 -2.52
CA LEU A 48 6.27 4.27 -2.30
C LEU A 48 7.01 5.12 -3.34
N ALA A 49 8.23 4.73 -3.72
CA ALA A 49 8.98 5.40 -4.79
C ALA A 49 8.21 5.44 -6.11
N LEU A 50 7.47 4.37 -6.46
CA LEU A 50 6.62 4.35 -7.65
C LEU A 50 5.43 5.32 -7.50
N LEU A 51 4.82 5.39 -6.32
CA LEU A 51 3.67 6.27 -6.05
C LEU A 51 4.06 7.75 -6.14
N VAL A 52 5.31 8.10 -5.84
CA VAL A 52 5.81 9.48 -5.86
C VAL A 52 6.73 9.77 -7.04
N GLU A 53 6.68 8.95 -8.09
CA GLU A 53 7.55 9.05 -9.27
C GLU A 53 7.74 10.49 -9.81
N PRO A 54 6.69 11.31 -9.97
CA PRO A 54 6.84 12.68 -10.49
C PRO A 54 7.69 13.62 -9.63
N TRP A 55 7.92 13.28 -8.36
CA TRP A 55 8.62 14.13 -7.39
C TRP A 55 9.96 13.55 -6.94
N GLN A 56 10.45 12.46 -7.56
CA GLN A 56 11.66 11.76 -7.12
C GLN A 56 12.93 12.60 -7.14
N GLU A 57 12.96 13.69 -7.92
CA GLU A 57 14.10 14.60 -8.00
C GLU A 57 14.12 15.63 -6.85
N ARG A 58 13.07 15.69 -6.02
CA ARG A 58 13.02 16.57 -4.85
C ARG A 58 14.00 16.09 -3.78
N THR A 59 14.79 17.03 -3.26
CA THR A 59 15.78 16.79 -2.19
C THR A 59 15.51 17.63 -0.95
N ASP A 60 14.42 18.39 -0.94
CA ASP A 60 14.06 19.21 0.21
C ASP A 60 13.65 18.36 1.42
N PRO A 61 13.94 18.81 2.65
CA PRO A 61 13.61 18.05 3.87
C PRO A 61 12.12 17.73 4.00
N GLU A 62 11.24 18.62 3.53
CA GLU A 62 9.79 18.45 3.59
C GLU A 62 9.33 17.24 2.77
N PHE A 63 9.90 17.02 1.58
CA PHE A 63 9.67 15.83 0.77
C PHE A 63 10.01 14.55 1.55
N ALA A 64 11.24 14.45 2.08
CA ALA A 64 11.68 13.28 2.85
C ALA A 64 10.80 13.04 4.10
N THR A 65 10.47 14.11 4.84
CA THR A 65 9.56 14.05 6.00
C THR A 65 8.16 13.58 5.61
N THR A 66 7.63 14.04 4.48
CA THR A 66 6.31 13.63 3.96
C THR A 66 6.29 12.14 3.63
N LEU A 67 7.33 11.64 2.94
CA LEU A 67 7.44 10.21 2.63
C LEU A 67 7.54 9.35 3.89
N LEU A 68 8.36 9.78 4.86
CA LEU A 68 8.50 9.07 6.14
C LEU A 68 7.16 8.99 6.88
N HIS A 69 6.42 10.08 6.93
CA HIS A 69 5.11 10.10 7.58
C HIS A 69 4.09 9.21 6.86
N CYS A 70 4.04 9.24 5.52
CA CYS A 70 3.17 8.34 4.75
C CYS A 70 3.54 6.86 4.97
N ALA A 71 4.84 6.55 5.04
CA ALA A 71 5.31 5.20 5.36
C ALA A 71 4.94 4.73 6.77
N ARG A 72 5.00 5.63 7.76
CA ARG A 72 4.53 5.35 9.12
C ARG A 72 3.02 5.14 9.20
N VAL A 73 2.23 5.88 8.42
CA VAL A 73 0.78 5.64 8.31
C VAL A 73 0.52 4.25 7.72
N HIS A 74 1.24 3.85 6.68
CA HIS A 74 1.10 2.50 6.11
C HIS A 74 1.49 1.40 7.11
N LEU A 75 2.62 1.56 7.81
CA LEU A 75 3.02 0.61 8.85
C LEU A 75 1.97 0.50 9.96
N TYR A 76 1.38 1.62 10.39
CA TYR A 76 0.31 1.61 11.40
C TYR A 76 -0.94 0.90 10.88
N ALA A 77 -1.33 1.16 9.64
CA ALA A 77 -2.46 0.47 9.01
C ALA A 77 -2.23 -1.05 9.00
N ARG A 78 -1.02 -1.53 8.70
CA ARG A 78 -0.67 -2.96 8.75
C ARG A 78 -0.69 -3.55 10.16
N VAL A 79 -0.20 -2.81 11.16
CA VAL A 79 -0.30 -3.24 12.57
C VAL A 79 -1.76 -3.32 13.02
N LEU A 80 -2.60 -2.37 12.59
CA LEU A 80 -4.02 -2.38 12.89
C LEU A 80 -4.74 -3.57 12.23
N ASP A 81 -4.47 -3.81 10.94
CA ASP A 81 -4.97 -4.94 10.15
C ASP A 81 -4.63 -6.27 10.85
N ASP A 82 -3.36 -6.51 11.15
CA ASP A 82 -2.90 -7.70 11.88
C ASP A 82 -3.62 -7.85 13.24
N ALA A 83 -3.83 -6.75 13.98
CA ALA A 83 -4.47 -6.77 15.29
C ALA A 83 -5.97 -7.09 15.25
N LEU A 84 -6.66 -6.66 14.19
CA LEU A 84 -8.08 -6.89 14.02
C LEU A 84 -8.34 -8.29 13.42
N ASP A 85 -7.56 -8.68 12.42
CA ASP A 85 -7.80 -9.90 11.64
C ASP A 85 -7.28 -11.16 12.33
N GLU A 86 -6.02 -11.14 12.80
CA GLU A 86 -5.42 -12.32 13.44
C GLU A 86 -5.85 -12.43 14.92
N ASN A 87 -6.26 -11.31 15.51
CA ASN A 87 -6.83 -11.23 16.86
C ASN A 87 -5.93 -11.81 17.97
N LEU A 88 -4.62 -11.88 17.75
CA LEU A 88 -3.66 -12.41 18.71
C LEU A 88 -3.22 -11.33 19.72
N PRO A 89 -2.85 -11.71 20.96
CA PRO A 89 -2.38 -10.75 21.97
C PRO A 89 -1.18 -9.91 21.51
N ILE A 90 -0.28 -10.50 20.73
CA ILE A 90 0.93 -9.83 20.23
C ILE A 90 0.59 -8.66 19.29
N ASP A 91 -0.38 -8.83 18.42
CA ASP A 91 -0.77 -7.81 17.44
C ASP A 91 -1.50 -6.64 18.11
N ARG A 92 -2.37 -6.94 19.10
CA ARG A 92 -2.99 -5.91 19.95
C ARG A 92 -1.96 -5.10 20.74
N GLN A 93 -0.89 -5.75 21.22
CA GLN A 93 0.20 -5.07 21.92
C GLN A 93 1.01 -4.17 20.99
N HIS A 94 1.33 -4.64 19.78
CA HIS A 94 1.96 -3.81 18.75
C HIS A 94 1.10 -2.57 18.45
N LEU A 95 -0.22 -2.75 18.28
CA LEU A 95 -1.15 -1.65 18.05
C LEU A 95 -1.07 -0.59 19.15
N LEU A 96 -1.23 -0.99 20.43
CA LEU A 96 -1.18 -0.08 21.57
C LEU A 96 0.15 0.69 21.65
N ARG A 97 1.27 0.01 21.36
CA ARG A 97 2.61 0.62 21.41
C ARG A 97 2.89 1.56 20.24
N MET A 98 2.28 1.33 19.08
CA MET A 98 2.48 2.15 17.89
C MET A 98 1.63 3.44 17.89
N GLN A 99 0.54 3.50 18.67
CA GLN A 99 -0.35 4.67 18.69
C GLN A 99 0.37 6.03 18.90
N PRO A 100 1.34 6.19 19.82
CA PRO A 100 2.02 7.47 19.99
C PRO A 100 2.75 7.95 18.73
N LEU A 101 3.38 7.01 18.01
CA LEU A 101 4.07 7.29 16.75
C LEU A 101 3.09 7.69 15.65
N PHE A 102 1.95 7.00 15.58
CA PHE A 102 0.89 7.29 14.62
C PHE A 102 0.27 8.67 14.85
N TRP A 103 -0.14 8.99 16.09
CA TRP A 103 -0.74 10.30 16.38
C TRP A 103 0.22 11.46 16.14
N ARG A 104 1.50 11.30 16.49
CA ARG A 104 2.54 12.28 16.14
C ARG A 104 2.67 12.48 14.63
N THR A 105 2.59 11.38 13.87
CA THR A 105 2.67 11.40 12.39
C THR A 105 1.48 12.12 11.78
N VAL A 106 0.27 11.79 12.20
CA VAL A 106 -0.96 12.43 11.70
C VAL A 106 -0.98 13.92 12.05
N PHE A 107 -0.59 14.29 13.27
CA PHE A 107 -0.49 15.68 13.69
C PHE A 107 0.51 16.46 12.84
N ALA A 108 1.70 15.90 12.60
CA ALA A 108 2.72 16.54 11.77
C ALA A 108 2.24 16.76 10.33
N LEU A 109 1.63 15.74 9.71
CA LEU A 109 1.05 15.87 8.36
C LEU A 109 -0.07 16.92 8.32
N GLY A 110 -0.98 16.91 9.30
CA GLY A 110 -2.09 17.86 9.36
C GLY A 110 -1.63 19.31 9.55
N ALA A 111 -0.52 19.53 10.25
CA ALA A 111 0.09 20.84 10.41
C ALA A 111 0.77 21.34 9.11
N CYS A 112 1.42 20.46 8.36
CA CYS A 112 2.06 20.81 7.08
C CYS A 112 1.05 21.06 5.95
N TYR A 113 -0.07 20.32 5.94
CA TYR A 113 -1.00 20.32 4.82
C TYR A 113 -2.46 20.62 5.23
N PRO A 114 -2.74 21.80 5.84
CA PRO A 114 -4.06 22.10 6.38
C PRO A 114 -5.17 22.13 5.31
N ALA A 115 -4.84 22.54 4.09
CA ALA A 115 -5.80 22.59 2.99
C ALA A 115 -6.18 21.21 2.42
N LEU A 116 -5.47 20.14 2.79
CA LEU A 116 -5.66 18.79 2.25
C LEU A 116 -6.31 17.85 3.26
N GLN A 117 -6.78 18.34 4.41
CA GLN A 117 -7.41 17.52 5.45
C GLN A 117 -8.60 16.71 4.91
N GLU A 118 -9.51 17.35 4.18
CA GLU A 118 -10.70 16.70 3.61
C GLU A 118 -10.33 15.62 2.56
N PRO A 119 -9.49 15.92 1.53
CA PRO A 119 -9.01 14.87 0.62
C PRO A 119 -8.29 13.71 1.32
N CYS A 120 -7.48 13.98 2.34
CA CYS A 120 -6.82 12.93 3.12
C CYS A 120 -7.85 12.07 3.88
N ALA A 121 -8.84 12.70 4.53
CA ALA A 121 -9.90 11.99 5.24
C ALA A 121 -10.74 11.14 4.29
N ALA A 122 -10.99 11.59 3.06
CA ALA A 122 -11.68 10.82 2.03
C ALA A 122 -10.94 9.52 1.69
N LEU A 123 -9.62 9.57 1.45
CA LEU A 123 -8.81 8.37 1.18
C LEU A 123 -8.84 7.36 2.35
N ILE A 124 -8.81 7.85 3.59
CA ILE A 124 -8.93 7.00 4.78
C ILE A 124 -10.33 6.40 4.89
N ALA A 125 -11.38 7.19 4.63
CA ALA A 125 -12.76 6.72 4.65
C ALA A 125 -13.00 5.63 3.59
N GLU A 126 -12.48 5.82 2.37
CA GLU A 126 -12.51 4.80 1.31
C GLU A 126 -11.80 3.52 1.75
N THR A 127 -10.63 3.65 2.38
CA THR A 127 -9.87 2.52 2.94
C THR A 127 -10.68 1.73 3.96
N VAL A 128 -11.23 2.41 4.97
CA VAL A 128 -12.02 1.76 6.03
C VAL A 128 -13.28 1.11 5.45
N GLN A 129 -13.97 1.77 4.52
CA GLN A 129 -15.16 1.23 3.88
C GLN A 129 -14.85 -0.01 3.04
N ALA A 130 -13.73 -0.03 2.34
CA ALA A 130 -13.29 -1.15 1.52
C ALA A 130 -12.88 -2.35 2.39
N VAL A 131 -12.11 -2.12 3.46
CA VAL A 131 -11.76 -3.17 4.45
C VAL A 131 -13.02 -3.77 5.05
N ALA A 132 -13.94 -2.95 5.57
CA ALA A 132 -15.18 -3.43 6.16
C ALA A 132 -16.08 -4.22 5.19
N GLN A 133 -15.94 -4.00 3.87
CA GLN A 133 -16.66 -4.76 2.85
C GLN A 133 -15.97 -6.10 2.53
N ASP A 134 -14.63 -6.11 2.48
CA ASP A 134 -13.81 -7.29 2.22
C ASP A 134 -13.83 -8.27 3.40
N ASP A 135 -13.83 -7.78 4.65
CA ASP A 135 -13.90 -8.61 5.86
C ASP A 135 -15.20 -9.43 5.94
N ARG A 136 -16.30 -8.89 5.41
CA ARG A 136 -17.59 -9.61 5.34
C ARG A 136 -17.55 -10.74 4.31
N GLN A 137 -16.86 -10.50 3.21
CA GLN A 137 -16.70 -11.42 2.11
C GLN A 137 -15.54 -10.93 1.26
N ALA A 138 -14.53 -11.79 1.04
CA ALA A 138 -13.40 -11.48 0.18
C ALA A 138 -13.89 -10.94 -1.18
N ARG A 139 -13.46 -9.73 -1.51
CA ARG A 139 -13.91 -8.93 -2.64
C ARG A 139 -12.70 -8.30 -3.33
N PRO A 140 -12.09 -9.02 -4.29
CA PRO A 140 -10.94 -8.52 -5.04
C PRO A 140 -11.11 -7.11 -5.59
N LYS A 141 -12.30 -6.77 -6.08
CA LYS A 141 -12.62 -5.44 -6.59
C LYS A 141 -12.31 -4.27 -5.63
N ASP A 142 -12.28 -4.54 -4.32
CA ASP A 142 -12.03 -3.54 -3.28
C ASP A 142 -10.55 -3.52 -2.83
N TRP A 143 -9.68 -4.41 -3.32
CA TRP A 143 -8.27 -4.53 -2.90
C TRP A 143 -7.41 -3.29 -3.14
N GLY A 144 -7.70 -2.52 -4.19
CA GLY A 144 -7.11 -1.19 -4.38
C GLY A 144 -7.56 -0.25 -3.26
N ALA A 145 -8.88 -0.16 -3.07
CA ALA A 145 -9.52 0.71 -2.08
C ALA A 145 -9.10 0.39 -0.64
N LYS A 146 -8.89 -0.88 -0.27
CA LYS A 146 -8.33 -1.33 1.02
C LYS A 146 -6.97 -0.73 1.35
N ASN A 147 -6.30 -0.14 0.36
CA ASN A 147 -4.97 0.43 0.48
C ASN A 147 -4.92 1.87 -0.05
N HIS A 148 -6.05 2.59 -0.16
CA HIS A 148 -6.05 3.97 -0.65
C HIS A 148 -5.35 4.98 0.27
N HIS A 149 -5.09 4.64 1.54
CA HIS A 149 -4.16 5.40 2.38
C HIS A 149 -2.75 5.50 1.78
N LEU A 150 -2.36 4.59 0.88
CA LEU A 150 -1.10 4.69 0.13
C LEU A 150 -1.07 5.90 -0.82
N LEU A 151 -2.23 6.39 -1.26
CA LEU A 151 -2.36 7.56 -2.11
C LEU A 151 -2.15 8.88 -1.35
N LEU A 152 -1.95 8.85 -0.03
CA LEU A 152 -1.61 10.04 0.75
C LEU A 152 -0.35 10.73 0.21
N ALA A 153 0.71 9.98 -0.11
CA ALA A 153 1.95 10.59 -0.61
C ALA A 153 1.75 11.36 -1.93
N PRO A 154 1.20 10.78 -3.01
CA PRO A 154 0.93 11.54 -4.23
C PRO A 154 -0.12 12.65 -4.03
N LEU A 155 -1.12 12.47 -3.16
CA LEU A 155 -2.10 13.52 -2.84
C LEU A 155 -1.41 14.75 -2.21
N LEU A 156 -0.60 14.53 -1.17
CA LEU A 156 0.08 15.59 -0.42
C LEU A 156 1.11 16.32 -1.30
N LEU A 157 1.92 15.59 -2.06
CA LEU A 157 2.95 16.16 -2.91
C LEU A 157 2.40 16.88 -4.16
N SER A 158 1.23 16.45 -4.65
CA SER A 158 0.57 17.12 -5.77
C SER A 158 -0.26 18.33 -5.38
N GLY A 159 -0.59 18.48 -4.09
CA GLY A 159 -1.58 19.45 -3.66
C GLY A 159 -2.99 19.15 -4.19
N ASN A 160 -3.31 17.87 -4.45
CA ASN A 160 -4.57 17.44 -5.06
C ASN A 160 -4.86 18.11 -6.42
N ASN A 161 -3.82 18.28 -7.24
CA ASN A 161 -3.96 18.90 -8.57
C ASN A 161 -4.64 17.97 -9.59
N ASP A 162 -4.95 18.50 -10.77
CA ASP A 162 -5.64 17.76 -11.83
C ASP A 162 -4.83 16.56 -12.35
N ALA A 163 -3.49 16.66 -12.37
CA ALA A 163 -2.62 15.57 -12.78
C ALA A 163 -2.74 14.37 -11.85
N PHE A 164 -2.76 14.60 -10.53
CA PHE A 164 -3.01 13.55 -9.55
C PHE A 164 -4.42 12.97 -9.69
N ARG A 165 -5.46 13.80 -9.81
CA ARG A 165 -6.84 13.32 -9.98
C ARG A 165 -7.01 12.46 -11.24
N ALA A 166 -6.37 12.86 -12.34
CA ALA A 166 -6.37 12.09 -13.57
C ALA A 166 -5.59 10.77 -13.46
N ALA A 167 -4.53 10.74 -12.65
CA ALA A 167 -3.68 9.56 -12.42
C ALA A 167 -4.22 8.61 -11.34
N GLN A 168 -5.06 9.10 -10.42
CA GLN A 168 -5.56 8.37 -9.25
C GLN A 168 -6.17 7.00 -9.61
N PRO A 169 -7.00 6.84 -10.66
CA PRO A 169 -7.53 5.53 -11.03
C PRO A 169 -6.43 4.52 -11.40
N GLY A 170 -5.38 4.98 -12.10
CA GLY A 170 -4.25 4.14 -12.46
C GLY A 170 -3.40 3.77 -11.25
N LEU A 171 -3.20 4.69 -10.31
CA LEU A 171 -2.48 4.41 -9.05
C LEU A 171 -3.27 3.43 -8.19
N SER A 172 -4.60 3.56 -8.14
CA SER A 172 -5.49 2.58 -7.50
C SER A 172 -5.37 1.19 -8.16
N GLY A 173 -5.32 1.13 -9.50
CA GLY A 173 -5.05 -0.10 -10.24
C GLY A 173 -3.70 -0.74 -9.90
N LEU A 174 -2.63 0.07 -9.79
CA LEU A 174 -1.31 -0.38 -9.33
C LEU A 174 -1.37 -1.00 -7.93
N ILE A 175 -2.06 -0.36 -7.00
CA ILE A 175 -2.24 -0.86 -5.64
C ILE A 175 -3.04 -2.17 -5.63
N ALA A 176 -4.12 -2.26 -6.41
CA ALA A 176 -4.94 -3.46 -6.50
C ALA A 176 -4.16 -4.66 -7.07
N VAL A 177 -3.37 -4.44 -8.12
CA VAL A 177 -2.50 -5.46 -8.71
C VAL A 177 -1.38 -5.87 -7.74
N ALA A 178 -0.79 -4.92 -7.01
CA ALA A 178 0.21 -5.22 -6.00
C ALA A 178 -0.37 -6.10 -4.87
N GLN A 179 -1.57 -5.75 -4.37
CA GLN A 179 -2.28 -6.59 -3.39
C GLN A 179 -2.57 -7.98 -3.97
N ALA A 180 -3.06 -8.08 -5.21
CA ALA A 180 -3.33 -9.37 -5.83
C ALA A 180 -2.08 -10.26 -5.97
N CYS A 181 -0.91 -9.66 -6.23
CA CYS A 181 0.37 -10.37 -6.22
C CYS A 181 0.74 -10.88 -4.81
N GLU A 182 0.53 -10.06 -3.77
CA GLU A 182 0.75 -10.46 -2.37
C GLU A 182 -0.16 -11.61 -1.95
N GLU A 183 -1.46 -11.51 -2.24
CA GLU A 183 -2.47 -12.55 -1.98
C GLU A 183 -2.11 -13.87 -2.69
N ARG A 184 -1.55 -13.79 -3.90
CA ARG A 184 -1.04 -14.97 -4.62
C ARG A 184 0.12 -15.63 -3.89
N GLU A 185 1.10 -14.85 -3.44
CA GLU A 185 2.27 -15.35 -2.71
C GLU A 185 1.88 -15.97 -1.36
N GLN A 186 0.79 -15.48 -0.76
CA GLN A 186 0.20 -16.04 0.45
C GLN A 186 -0.68 -17.28 0.19
N GLY A 187 -0.93 -17.63 -1.07
CA GLY A 187 -1.73 -18.80 -1.47
C GLY A 187 -3.24 -18.56 -1.51
N GLU A 188 -3.69 -17.32 -1.31
CA GLU A 188 -5.11 -16.95 -1.25
C GLU A 188 -5.81 -17.15 -2.60
N LEU A 189 -5.08 -16.98 -3.70
CA LEU A 189 -5.59 -17.25 -5.05
C LEU A 189 -5.82 -18.74 -5.34
N ALA A 190 -5.33 -19.67 -4.51
CA ALA A 190 -5.63 -21.10 -4.68
C ALA A 190 -7.07 -21.46 -4.23
N ARG A 191 -7.79 -20.54 -3.59
CA ARG A 191 -9.19 -20.76 -3.15
C ARG A 191 -10.14 -20.80 -4.36
N ARG A 192 -11.07 -21.76 -4.38
CA ARG A 192 -11.93 -22.15 -5.54
C ARG A 192 -12.59 -21.00 -6.34
N HIS A 193 -12.86 -19.84 -5.73
CA HIS A 193 -13.54 -18.71 -6.37
C HIS A 193 -12.65 -17.49 -6.63
N MET A 194 -11.45 -17.45 -6.05
CA MET A 194 -10.58 -16.28 -6.12
C MET A 194 -10.00 -16.02 -7.53
N PRO A 195 -9.56 -17.03 -8.30
CA PRO A 195 -9.05 -16.80 -9.65
C PRO A 195 -10.05 -16.10 -10.56
N GLY A 196 -11.30 -16.58 -10.59
CA GLY A 196 -12.35 -15.97 -11.42
C GLY A 196 -12.71 -14.56 -10.97
N ALA A 197 -12.76 -14.30 -9.66
CA ALA A 197 -13.04 -12.98 -9.11
C ALA A 197 -11.92 -11.98 -9.44
N VAL A 198 -10.66 -12.38 -9.38
CA VAL A 198 -9.51 -11.55 -9.78
C VAL A 198 -9.52 -11.29 -11.29
N LEU A 199 -9.74 -12.32 -12.11
CA LEU A 199 -9.84 -12.18 -13.58
C LEU A 199 -10.91 -11.16 -13.99
N ALA A 200 -12.06 -11.15 -13.30
CA ALA A 200 -13.13 -10.19 -13.56
C ALA A 200 -12.76 -8.75 -13.20
N CYS A 201 -11.79 -8.53 -12.32
CA CYS A 201 -11.36 -7.20 -11.88
C CYS A 201 -10.21 -6.63 -12.74
N LEU A 202 -9.39 -7.50 -13.36
CA LEU A 202 -8.23 -7.08 -14.16
C LEU A 202 -8.54 -6.01 -15.22
N PRO A 203 -9.66 -6.05 -15.98
CA PRO A 203 -9.97 -5.00 -16.95
C PRO A 203 -10.12 -3.61 -16.32
N GLY A 204 -10.65 -3.53 -15.09
CA GLY A 204 -10.78 -2.27 -14.36
C GLY A 204 -9.45 -1.78 -13.79
N TRP A 205 -8.62 -2.70 -13.27
CA TRP A 205 -7.29 -2.34 -12.73
C TRP A 205 -6.29 -1.96 -13.84
N LEU A 206 -6.44 -2.54 -15.03
CA LEU A 206 -5.59 -2.33 -16.19
C LEU A 206 -6.26 -1.45 -17.25
N ASP A 207 -7.20 -0.58 -16.84
CA ASP A 207 -7.89 0.31 -17.76
C ASP A 207 -6.89 1.13 -18.60
N ALA A 208 -7.03 1.05 -19.91
CA ALA A 208 -6.05 1.61 -20.84
C ALA A 208 -5.94 3.13 -20.71
N GLN A 209 -7.04 3.83 -20.42
CA GLN A 209 -7.04 5.29 -20.26
C GLN A 209 -6.34 5.68 -18.95
N ALA A 210 -6.60 4.96 -17.86
CA ALA A 210 -5.96 5.14 -16.57
C ALA A 210 -4.45 4.89 -16.65
N VAL A 211 -4.03 3.78 -17.29
CA VAL A 211 -2.60 3.47 -17.52
C VAL A 211 -1.93 4.55 -18.37
N ALA A 212 -2.58 4.99 -19.45
CA ALA A 212 -2.06 6.07 -20.28
C ALA A 212 -2.01 7.41 -19.51
N SER A 213 -2.92 7.64 -18.56
CA SER A 213 -2.94 8.83 -17.70
C SER A 213 -1.73 8.88 -16.79
N LEU A 214 -1.37 7.74 -16.15
CA LEU A 214 -0.14 7.62 -15.36
C LEU A 214 1.08 8.07 -16.16
N ALA A 215 1.29 7.48 -17.34
CA ALA A 215 2.45 7.78 -18.17
C ALA A 215 2.50 9.26 -18.60
N ARG A 216 1.34 9.84 -18.93
CA ARG A 216 1.21 11.26 -19.32
C ARG A 216 1.55 12.22 -18.19
N HIS A 217 1.27 11.84 -16.94
CA HIS A 217 1.45 12.71 -15.77
C HIS A 217 2.70 12.40 -14.93
N GLY A 218 3.69 11.69 -15.51
CA GLY A 218 5.01 11.47 -14.88
C GLY A 218 5.16 10.15 -14.11
N TRP A 219 4.16 9.28 -14.14
CA TRP A 219 4.17 7.96 -13.50
C TRP A 219 4.50 6.84 -14.52
N GLN A 220 5.57 6.99 -15.31
CA GLN A 220 5.88 6.03 -16.38
C GLN A 220 6.34 4.67 -15.85
N SER A 221 7.09 4.64 -14.76
CA SER A 221 7.57 3.41 -14.13
C SER A 221 6.44 2.72 -13.38
N ALA A 222 5.56 3.48 -12.72
CA ALA A 222 4.33 2.95 -12.13
C ALA A 222 3.41 2.32 -13.20
N ALA A 223 3.23 2.96 -14.35
CA ALA A 223 2.47 2.41 -15.47
C ALA A 223 3.08 1.10 -16.01
N ARG A 224 4.40 1.08 -16.21
CA ARG A 224 5.14 -0.13 -16.64
C ARG A 224 5.02 -1.26 -15.61
N ARG A 225 5.13 -0.92 -14.32
CA ARG A 225 4.97 -1.87 -13.21
C ARG A 225 3.58 -2.49 -13.21
N LEU A 226 2.54 -1.66 -13.30
CA LEU A 226 1.14 -2.10 -13.35
C LEU A 226 0.91 -3.10 -14.50
N LEU A 227 1.34 -2.76 -15.72
CA LEU A 227 1.20 -3.65 -16.87
C LEU A 227 1.98 -4.96 -16.72
N ARG A 228 3.21 -4.89 -16.23
CA ARG A 228 4.07 -6.06 -16.05
C ARG A 228 3.49 -7.03 -15.01
N ASP A 229 3.13 -6.51 -13.85
CA ASP A 229 2.60 -7.34 -12.76
C ASP A 229 1.19 -7.84 -13.11
N GLY A 230 0.36 -7.02 -13.76
CA GLY A 230 -0.95 -7.42 -14.27
C GLY A 230 -0.86 -8.56 -15.29
N ARG A 231 0.11 -8.50 -16.21
CA ARG A 231 0.40 -9.60 -17.14
C ARG A 231 0.86 -10.87 -16.39
N GLY A 232 1.77 -10.71 -15.43
CA GLY A 232 2.23 -11.83 -14.62
C GLY A 232 1.12 -12.50 -13.79
N LEU A 233 0.11 -11.72 -13.34
CA LEU A 233 -1.09 -12.26 -12.72
C LEU A 233 -1.93 -13.05 -13.73
N LEU A 234 -2.20 -12.48 -14.91
CA LEU A 234 -2.97 -13.15 -15.96
C LEU A 234 -2.34 -14.49 -16.35
N ASP A 235 -1.05 -14.49 -16.67
CA ASP A 235 -0.29 -15.70 -17.05
C ASP A 235 -0.40 -16.78 -15.94
N SER A 236 -0.33 -16.37 -14.67
CA SER A 236 -0.45 -17.29 -13.53
C SER A 236 -1.85 -17.86 -13.33
N LEU A 237 -2.89 -17.07 -13.62
CA LEU A 237 -4.30 -17.47 -13.48
C LEU A 237 -4.73 -18.39 -14.63
N GLU A 238 -4.24 -18.14 -15.85
CA GLU A 238 -4.46 -19.01 -17.01
C GLU A 238 -3.85 -20.40 -16.78
N TYR A 239 -2.62 -20.48 -16.28
CA TYR A 239 -1.96 -21.76 -15.99
C TYR A 239 -2.76 -22.62 -14.98
N GLN A 240 -3.33 -22.00 -13.94
CA GLN A 240 -4.17 -22.69 -12.97
C GLN A 240 -5.48 -23.21 -13.59
N TYR A 241 -6.04 -22.50 -14.56
CA TYR A 241 -7.25 -22.93 -15.28
C TYR A 241 -6.98 -24.07 -16.29
N THR A 242 -5.84 -24.04 -16.99
CA THR A 242 -5.50 -25.04 -18.02
C THR A 242 -4.81 -26.29 -17.48
N GLY A 243 -4.09 -26.19 -16.35
CA GLY A 243 -3.41 -27.33 -15.70
C GLY A 243 -4.31 -28.20 -14.81
N SER A 244 -5.60 -27.87 -14.72
CA SER A 244 -6.61 -28.57 -13.92
C SER A 244 -7.54 -29.48 -14.75
N VAL A 245 -7.19 -29.73 -16.03
CA VAL A 245 -7.92 -30.63 -16.95
C VAL A 245 -7.18 -31.95 -17.11
#